data_AF-A0A431NWB2-F1
#
_entry.id   AF-A0A431NWB2-F1
#
_cell.length_a   1.000
_cell.length_b   1.000
_cell.length_c   1.000
_cell.angle_alpha   90.00
_cell.angle_beta   90.00
_cell.angle_gamma   90.00
#
_symmetry.space_group_name_H-M   'P 1'
#
loop_
_entity.id
_entity.type
_entity.pdbx_description
1 polymer ?
#
loop_
_entity_poly.entity_id
_entity_poly.type
_entity_poly.pdbx_seq_one_letter_code
_entity_poly.pdbx_strand_id
1 'polypeptide(L)'
;MFGVKAKAVRTPIGVVCTIAALLENACKRAEIIGTYPGSIFHFVDPGHAEVFINEYTLHGLCIQHVVPWSRSVLIPDFAGHTQVNILVNDNSVLMVPIDTGPVVRRVDAADWIVTALVGAPAGGPYFDCAVHHKDDIILAIYQVVFGPASKADCNKFIQGNCRPHAR
;
A
#
# COMPACT_ATOMS: atom_id res chain seq x y z
N MET A 1 12.87 2.12 4.46
CA MET A 1 11.72 1.24 4.19
C MET A 1 11.63 0.98 2.70
N PHE A 2 11.05 -0.13 2.29
CA PHE A 2 10.92 -0.50 0.87
C PHE A 2 9.56 -1.11 0.57
N GLY A 3 9.23 -1.17 -0.72
CA GLY A 3 7.94 -1.66 -1.19
C GLY A 3 6.76 -0.85 -0.63
N VAL A 4 6.94 0.46 -0.49
CA VAL A 4 5.89 1.36 0.02
C VAL A 4 4.70 1.31 -0.93
N LYS A 5 3.55 0.94 -0.38
CA LYS A 5 2.24 0.96 -1.04
C LYS A 5 1.32 1.78 -0.18
N ALA A 6 0.45 2.56 -0.82
CA ALA A 6 -0.55 3.31 -0.09
C ALA A 6 -1.83 3.44 -0.90
N LYS A 7 -2.93 3.65 -0.18
CA LYS A 7 -4.23 3.97 -0.75
C LYS A 7 -4.84 5.12 0.03
N ALA A 8 -5.35 6.12 -0.69
CA ALA A 8 -6.03 7.27 -0.11
C ALA A 8 -7.48 7.31 -0.57
N VAL A 9 -8.41 7.42 0.38
CA VAL A 9 -9.85 7.49 0.10
C VAL A 9 -10.43 8.72 0.77
N ARG A 10 -11.18 9.52 0.01
CA ARG A 10 -11.92 10.67 0.54
C ARG A 10 -13.15 10.19 1.27
N THR A 11 -13.34 10.73 2.47
CA THR A 11 -14.48 10.50 3.36
C THR A 11 -15.10 11.84 3.75
N PRO A 12 -16.31 11.85 4.36
CA PRO A 12 -16.91 13.10 4.84
C PRO A 12 -16.09 13.85 5.88
N ILE A 13 -15.18 13.17 6.58
CA ILE A 13 -14.36 13.73 7.67
C ILE A 13 -12.91 14.04 7.25
N GLY A 14 -12.57 13.85 5.98
CA GLY A 14 -11.21 14.04 5.46
C GLY A 14 -10.75 12.87 4.58
N VAL A 15 -9.45 12.77 4.33
CA VAL A 15 -8.85 11.72 3.51
C VAL A 15 -8.24 10.66 4.42
N VAL A 16 -8.71 9.42 4.33
CA VAL A 16 -8.09 8.29 5.03
C VAL A 16 -7.01 7.71 4.13
N CYS A 17 -5.76 7.83 4.56
CA CYS A 17 -4.60 7.26 3.87
C CYS A 17 -4.12 6.04 4.66
N THR A 18 -4.09 4.87 3.99
CA THR A 18 -3.52 3.64 4.55
C THR A 18 -2.25 3.29 3.81
N ILE A 19 -1.18 3.04 4.56
CA ILE A 19 0.18 2.88 4.06
C ILE A 19 0.70 1.54 4.57
N ALA A 20 1.29 0.76 3.68
CA ALA A 20 1.96 -0.50 3.99
C ALA A 20 3.36 -0.47 3.38
N ALA A 21 4.34 -0.99 4.12
CA ALA A 21 5.73 -1.08 3.68
C ALA A 21 6.42 -2.25 4.36
N LEU A 22 7.66 -2.49 3.95
CA LEU A 22 8.56 -3.43 4.57
C LEU A 22 9.74 -2.68 5.20
N LEU A 23 10.08 -3.06 6.43
CA LEU A 23 11.24 -2.58 7.16
C LEU A 23 12.38 -3.60 7.00
N GLU A 24 13.62 -3.10 6.89
CA GLU A 24 14.81 -3.90 6.60
C GLU A 24 15.05 -5.01 7.61
N ASN A 25 14.85 -4.72 8.89
CA ASN A 25 15.09 -5.65 9.97
C ASN A 25 14.25 -5.32 11.21
N ALA A 26 14.33 -6.19 12.22
CA ALA A 26 13.58 -6.04 13.46
C ALA A 26 13.98 -4.85 14.35
N CYS A 27 15.06 -4.13 14.03
CA CYS A 27 15.45 -2.89 14.74
C CYS A 27 14.97 -1.62 14.06
N LYS A 28 14.61 -1.70 12.76
CA LYS A 28 13.96 -0.58 12.09
C LYS A 28 12.57 -0.37 12.68
N ARG A 29 12.21 0.90 12.85
CA ARG A 29 10.88 1.36 13.25
C ARG A 29 10.47 2.47 12.32
N ALA A 30 9.17 2.62 12.14
CA ALA A 30 8.60 3.73 11.40
C ALA A 30 7.35 4.24 12.10
N GLU A 31 7.16 5.55 12.07
CA GLU A 31 5.99 6.22 12.64
C GLU A 31 5.55 7.37 11.74
N ILE A 32 4.23 7.61 11.70
CA ILE A 32 3.69 8.80 11.04
C ILE A 32 3.87 9.95 12.03
N ILE A 33 4.73 10.91 11.69
CA ILE A 33 5.05 12.06 12.54
C ILE A 33 4.12 13.25 12.27
N GLY A 34 3.45 13.25 11.11
CA GLY A 34 2.49 14.29 10.79
C GLY A 34 1.88 14.17 9.41
N THR A 35 0.94 15.07 9.14
CA THR A 35 0.24 15.19 7.86
C THR A 35 0.10 16.66 7.46
N TYR A 36 0.03 16.89 6.15
CA TYR A 36 -0.46 18.13 5.56
C TYR A 36 -1.69 17.84 4.70
N PRO A 37 -2.78 18.62 4.80
CA PRO A 37 -3.12 19.48 5.92
C PRO A 37 -3.16 18.69 7.24
N GLY A 38 -2.89 19.34 8.38
CA GLY A 38 -2.90 18.67 9.69
C GLY A 38 -1.90 19.27 10.67
N SER A 39 -1.00 18.44 11.19
CA SER A 39 0.03 18.86 12.13
C SER A 39 1.22 19.54 11.48
N ILE A 40 1.41 19.37 10.17
CA ILE A 40 2.42 20.06 9.37
C ILE A 40 1.76 21.22 8.64
N PHE A 41 2.46 22.35 8.54
CA PHE A 41 1.99 23.56 7.89
C PHE A 41 3.03 24.05 6.88
N HIS A 42 2.56 24.44 5.71
CA HIS A 42 3.35 25.10 4.68
C HIS A 42 2.95 26.57 4.56
N PHE A 43 3.93 27.43 4.26
CA PHE A 43 3.65 28.84 3.95
C PHE A 43 2.92 29.01 2.61
N VAL A 44 3.19 28.11 1.67
CA VAL A 44 2.54 28.04 0.36
C VAL A 44 2.04 26.62 0.17
N ASP A 45 0.78 26.46 -0.23
CA ASP A 45 0.19 25.15 -0.48
C ASP A 45 0.98 24.40 -1.58
N PRO A 46 1.53 23.19 -1.30
CA PRO A 46 2.23 22.37 -2.28
C PRO A 46 1.31 21.81 -3.38
N GLY A 47 -0.02 21.99 -3.28
CA GLY A 47 -1.01 21.55 -4.25
C GLY A 47 -1.42 20.08 -4.10
N HIS A 48 -0.97 19.41 -3.03
CA HIS A 48 -1.30 18.03 -2.70
C HIS A 48 -1.26 17.82 -1.18
N ALA A 49 -1.99 16.82 -0.69
CA ALA A 49 -1.89 16.40 0.70
C ALA A 49 -0.59 15.61 0.91
N GLU A 50 -0.09 15.52 2.14
CA GLU A 50 1.17 14.85 2.46
C GLU A 50 1.06 14.04 3.76
N VAL A 51 1.77 12.92 3.82
CA VAL A 51 1.98 12.13 5.03
C VAL A 51 3.47 12.00 5.26
N PHE A 52 3.92 12.40 6.45
CA PHE A 52 5.32 12.36 6.85
C PHE A 52 5.58 11.16 7.74
N ILE A 53 6.48 10.30 7.29
CA ILE A 53 6.92 9.11 8.01
C ILE A 53 8.38 9.28 8.40
N ASN A 54 8.66 9.07 9.68
CA ASN A 54 10.02 8.98 10.20
C ASN A 54 10.40 7.50 10.36
N GLU A 55 11.46 7.07 9.71
CA GLU A 55 12.07 5.76 9.88
C GLU A 55 13.39 5.88 10.65
N TYR A 56 13.48 5.17 11.77
CA TYR A 56 14.63 5.19 12.66
C TYR A 56 15.06 3.77 13.07
N THR A 57 16.26 3.66 13.62
CA THR A 57 16.85 2.37 14.04
C THR A 57 16.99 2.35 15.56
N LEU A 58 16.43 1.32 16.20
CA LEU A 58 16.68 1.05 17.61
C LEU A 58 18.03 0.35 17.79
N HIS A 59 18.75 0.66 18.87
CA HIS A 59 19.96 -0.06 19.23
C HIS A 59 19.62 -1.42 19.85
N GLY A 60 20.34 -2.47 19.46
CA GLY A 60 20.18 -3.81 20.04
C GLY A 60 20.60 -4.93 19.10
N LEU A 61 20.32 -6.16 19.50
CA LEU A 61 20.45 -7.33 18.64
C LEU A 61 19.31 -7.33 17.61
N CYS A 62 19.67 -7.13 16.34
CA CYS A 62 18.72 -7.01 15.25
C CYS A 62 18.64 -8.32 14.47
N ILE A 63 17.47 -8.94 14.48
CA ILE A 63 17.18 -10.07 13.62
C ILE A 63 17.10 -9.56 12.17
N GLN A 64 17.90 -10.17 11.28
CA GLN A 64 18.05 -9.81 9.86
C GLN A 64 16.88 -10.34 9.00
N HIS A 65 15.65 -10.12 9.44
CA HIS A 65 14.45 -10.47 8.71
C HIS A 65 13.62 -9.23 8.45
N VAL A 66 13.09 -9.16 7.23
CA VAL A 66 12.19 -8.10 6.80
C VAL A 66 10.92 -8.11 7.65
N VAL A 67 10.52 -6.95 8.16
CA VAL A 67 9.34 -6.80 9.03
C VAL A 67 8.25 -6.01 8.31
N PRO A 68 7.01 -6.54 8.22
CA PRO A 68 5.90 -5.78 7.66
C PRO A 68 5.51 -4.63 8.58
N TRP A 69 5.24 -3.47 7.99
CA TRP A 69 4.74 -2.29 8.67
C TRP A 69 3.49 -1.77 7.97
N SER A 70 2.48 -1.40 8.75
CA SER A 70 1.30 -0.73 8.21
C SER A 70 0.68 0.23 9.22
N ARG A 71 0.18 1.35 8.70
CA ARG A 71 -0.53 2.37 9.46
C ARG A 71 -1.58 3.04 8.58
N SER A 72 -2.65 3.49 9.22
CA SER A 72 -3.65 4.36 8.60
C SER A 72 -3.67 5.69 9.34
N VAL A 73 -3.87 6.77 8.60
CA VAL A 73 -3.98 8.13 9.13
C VAL A 73 -5.14 8.87 8.47
N LEU A 74 -5.82 9.69 9.26
CA LEU A 74 -6.82 10.63 8.76
C LEU A 74 -6.13 11.97 8.50
N ILE A 75 -6.18 12.43 7.26
CA ILE A 75 -5.72 13.74 6.85
C ILE A 75 -6.95 14.67 6.82
N PRO A 76 -6.99 15.75 7.63
CA PRO A 76 -8.07 16.73 7.62
C PRO A 76 -8.01 17.62 6.38
N ASP A 77 -8.14 17.02 5.19
CA ASP A 77 -8.04 17.70 3.90
C ASP A 77 -9.41 18.23 3.44
N PHE A 78 -9.71 19.45 3.89
CA PHE A 78 -10.87 20.23 3.47
C PHE A 78 -10.64 21.02 2.17
N ALA A 79 -9.38 21.21 1.77
CA ALA A 79 -9.00 21.98 0.59
C ALA A 79 -9.31 21.23 -0.73
N GLY A 80 -9.55 19.92 -0.65
CA GLY A 80 -10.01 19.13 -1.79
C GLY A 80 -8.88 18.61 -2.67
N HIS A 81 -7.70 18.37 -2.09
CA HIS A 81 -6.57 17.81 -2.83
C HIS A 81 -6.93 16.50 -3.55
N THR A 82 -6.31 16.27 -4.70
CA THR A 82 -6.59 15.07 -5.52
C THR A 82 -5.55 13.97 -5.33
N GLN A 83 -4.44 14.27 -4.66
CA GLN A 83 -3.34 13.34 -4.41
C GLN A 83 -2.78 13.47 -2.99
N VAL A 84 -2.18 12.40 -2.50
CA VAL A 84 -1.40 12.33 -1.26
C VAL A 84 0.03 11.94 -1.60
N ASN A 85 1.00 12.76 -1.21
CA ASN A 85 2.41 12.44 -1.24
C ASN A 85 2.83 11.74 0.05
N ILE A 86 3.50 10.60 -0.07
CA ILE A 86 4.07 9.88 1.06
C ILE A 86 5.55 10.24 1.12
N LEU A 87 5.96 10.85 2.23
CA LEU A 87 7.35 11.21 2.49
C LEU A 87 7.92 10.31 3.57
N VAL A 88 9.13 9.81 3.35
CA VAL A 88 9.89 9.01 4.31
C VAL A 88 11.21 9.71 4.56
N ASN A 89 11.45 10.13 5.81
CA ASN A 89 12.61 10.94 6.18
C ASN A 89 12.78 12.12 5.20
N ASP A 90 11.69 12.88 5.01
CA ASP A 90 11.56 14.05 4.14
C ASP A 90 11.77 13.80 2.63
N ASN A 91 11.95 12.54 2.20
CA ASN A 91 12.04 12.19 0.79
C ASN A 91 10.69 11.71 0.26
N SER A 92 10.23 12.31 -0.84
CA SER A 92 9.04 11.88 -1.57
C SER A 92 9.25 10.47 -2.13
N VAL A 93 8.51 9.48 -1.64
CA VAL A 93 8.64 8.08 -2.08
C VAL A 93 7.48 7.60 -2.96
N LEU A 94 6.27 8.15 -2.78
CA LEU A 94 5.09 7.69 -3.50
C LEU A 94 4.03 8.79 -3.57
N MET A 95 3.54 9.08 -4.77
CA MET A 95 2.36 9.91 -4.97
C MET A 95 1.14 9.04 -5.25
N VAL A 96 0.07 9.23 -4.48
CA VAL A 96 -1.14 8.38 -4.53
C VAL A 96 -2.36 9.23 -4.88
N PRO A 97 -3.17 8.85 -5.87
CA PRO A 97 -4.44 9.52 -6.12
C PRO A 97 -5.43 9.30 -4.96
N ILE A 98 -6.25 10.30 -4.67
CA ILE A 98 -7.33 10.22 -3.69
C ILE A 98 -8.59 9.72 -4.39
N ASP A 99 -9.07 8.55 -4.00
CA ASP A 99 -10.33 8.00 -4.49
C ASP A 99 -11.52 8.79 -3.89
N THR A 100 -12.34 9.42 -4.73
CA THR A 100 -13.47 10.27 -4.31
C THR A 100 -14.84 9.61 -4.47
N GLY A 101 -14.91 8.40 -5.03
CA GLY A 101 -16.17 7.71 -5.32
C GLY A 101 -16.40 6.43 -4.49
N PRO A 102 -17.65 5.94 -4.40
CA PRO A 102 -17.89 4.58 -3.96
C PRO A 102 -17.14 3.62 -4.91
N VAL A 103 -16.36 2.68 -4.38
CA VAL A 103 -15.69 1.66 -5.18
C VAL A 103 -16.76 0.75 -5.79
N VAL A 104 -17.19 1.04 -7.01
CA VAL A 104 -18.16 0.20 -7.73
C VAL A 104 -17.41 -1.00 -8.31
N ARG A 105 -17.26 -2.05 -7.51
CA ARG A 105 -16.66 -3.32 -7.95
C ARG A 105 -17.63 -4.05 -8.89
N ARG A 106 -17.42 -3.94 -10.20
CA ARG A 106 -18.16 -4.76 -11.17
C ARG A 106 -17.44 -6.10 -11.32
N VAL A 107 -18.20 -7.20 -11.17
CA VAL A 107 -17.64 -8.56 -11.29
C VAL A 107 -17.08 -8.81 -12.71
N ASP A 108 -17.69 -8.17 -13.71
CA ASP A 108 -17.34 -8.34 -15.13
C ASP A 108 -16.31 -7.32 -15.64
N ALA A 109 -15.82 -6.42 -14.79
CA ALA A 109 -14.76 -5.50 -15.18
C ALA A 109 -13.41 -6.22 -15.26
N ALA A 110 -12.57 -5.84 -16.22
CA ALA A 110 -11.19 -6.32 -16.34
C ALA A 110 -10.27 -5.62 -15.32
N ASP A 111 -10.70 -5.61 -14.04
CA ASP A 111 -10.08 -4.87 -12.95
C ASP A 111 -9.71 -5.77 -11.76
N TRP A 112 -9.62 -7.08 -11.99
CA TRP A 112 -9.17 -8.06 -10.98
C TRP A 112 -7.71 -8.40 -11.18
N ILE A 113 -7.00 -8.60 -10.07
CA ILE A 113 -5.60 -8.97 -10.05
C ILE A 113 -5.40 -10.20 -9.17
N VAL A 114 -4.35 -10.97 -9.46
CA VAL A 114 -3.87 -12.03 -8.59
C VAL A 114 -2.62 -11.54 -7.89
N THR A 115 -2.61 -11.65 -6.57
CA THR A 115 -1.42 -11.40 -5.77
C THR A 115 -0.87 -12.70 -5.20
N ALA A 116 0.43 -12.76 -4.96
CA ALA A 116 1.10 -13.87 -4.29
C ALA A 116 2.11 -13.35 -3.28
N LEU A 117 2.54 -14.20 -2.33
CA LEU A 117 3.53 -13.81 -1.34
C LEU A 117 4.84 -13.36 -2.02
N VAL A 118 5.43 -12.26 -1.53
CA VAL A 118 6.75 -11.81 -1.98
C VAL A 118 7.80 -12.89 -1.68
N GLY A 119 8.70 -13.14 -2.64
CA GLY A 119 9.70 -14.22 -2.55
C GLY A 119 9.40 -15.45 -3.41
N ALA A 120 8.25 -15.52 -4.07
CA ALA A 120 8.00 -16.53 -5.10
C ALA A 120 8.89 -16.30 -6.35
N PRO A 121 9.32 -17.36 -7.06
CA PRO A 121 10.15 -17.24 -8.26
C PRO A 121 9.44 -16.47 -9.39
N ALA A 122 10.22 -15.77 -10.22
CA ALA A 122 9.71 -15.18 -11.46
C ALA A 122 9.23 -16.30 -12.40
N GLY A 123 7.92 -16.35 -12.67
CA GLY A 123 7.30 -17.41 -13.47
C GLY A 123 6.69 -18.57 -12.66
N GLY A 124 6.73 -18.51 -11.33
CA GLY A 124 6.11 -19.48 -10.44
C GLY A 124 6.96 -20.72 -10.13
N PRO A 125 6.43 -21.67 -9.33
CA PRO A 125 5.08 -21.67 -8.74
C PRO A 125 4.90 -20.56 -7.69
N TYR A 126 3.73 -19.94 -7.69
CA TYR A 126 3.38 -18.89 -6.73
C TYR A 126 2.78 -19.49 -5.46
N PHE A 127 3.01 -18.84 -4.32
CA PHE A 127 2.52 -19.25 -3.00
C PHE A 127 1.52 -18.23 -2.46
N ASP A 128 0.53 -18.73 -1.71
CA ASP A 128 -0.50 -17.94 -1.04
C ASP A 128 -1.20 -16.94 -1.98
N CYS A 129 -1.67 -17.45 -3.13
CA CYS A 129 -2.32 -16.61 -4.12
C CYS A 129 -3.72 -16.19 -3.68
N ALA A 130 -4.05 -14.93 -3.92
CA ALA A 130 -5.38 -14.38 -3.67
C ALA A 130 -5.83 -13.50 -4.83
N VAL A 131 -7.14 -13.47 -5.08
CA VAL A 131 -7.76 -12.58 -6.06
C VAL A 131 -8.24 -11.33 -5.35
N HIS A 132 -7.81 -10.18 -5.85
CA HIS A 132 -8.18 -8.86 -5.34
C HIS A 132 -8.75 -8.01 -6.47
N HIS A 133 -9.55 -7.01 -6.12
CA HIS A 133 -9.76 -5.89 -7.04
C HIS A 133 -8.44 -5.11 -7.15
N LYS A 134 -8.12 -4.57 -8.32
CA LYS A 134 -6.87 -3.82 -8.55
C LYS A 134 -6.69 -2.63 -7.60
N ASP A 135 -7.81 -2.08 -7.15
CA ASP A 135 -7.86 -0.94 -6.22
C ASP A 135 -7.84 -1.37 -4.75
N ASP A 136 -7.79 -2.67 -4.43
CA ASP A 136 -7.76 -3.11 -3.03
C ASP A 136 -6.43 -2.75 -2.36
N ILE A 137 -6.50 -2.51 -1.04
CA ILE A 137 -5.29 -2.34 -0.24
C ILE A 137 -4.64 -3.72 -0.07
N ILE A 138 -3.53 -3.91 -0.76
CA ILE A 138 -2.76 -5.15 -0.73
C ILE A 138 -1.55 -4.94 0.17
N LEU A 139 -1.40 -5.81 1.18
CA LEU A 139 -0.27 -5.76 2.09
C LEU A 139 1.06 -5.86 1.32
N ALA A 140 2.09 -5.18 1.81
CA ALA A 140 3.41 -5.13 1.16
C ALA A 140 4.09 -6.51 1.06
N ILE A 141 3.64 -7.49 1.86
CA ILE A 141 4.09 -8.90 1.78
C ILE A 141 3.53 -9.65 0.56
N TYR A 142 2.68 -9.01 -0.25
CA TYR A 142 2.17 -9.56 -1.50
C TYR A 142 2.64 -8.75 -2.70
N GLN A 143 2.91 -9.44 -3.82
CA GLN A 143 3.19 -8.85 -5.13
C GLN A 143 2.10 -9.23 -6.12
N VAL A 144 1.81 -8.35 -7.08
CA VAL A 144 0.88 -8.66 -8.17
C VAL A 144 1.60 -9.58 -9.17
N VAL A 145 0.99 -10.72 -9.49
CA VAL A 145 1.59 -11.73 -10.38
C VAL A 145 0.78 -11.97 -11.65
N PHE A 146 -0.47 -11.51 -11.69
CA PHE A 146 -1.34 -11.57 -12.88
C PHE A 146 -2.46 -10.53 -12.82
N GLY A 147 -2.97 -10.14 -13.98
CA GLY A 147 -3.97 -9.09 -14.15
C GLY A 147 -3.35 -7.69 -14.41
N PRO A 148 -4.18 -6.65 -14.56
CA PRO A 148 -5.63 -6.63 -14.44
C PRO A 148 -6.35 -7.47 -15.52
N ALA A 149 -7.34 -8.28 -15.12
CA ALA A 149 -8.09 -9.19 -15.97
C ALA A 149 -9.51 -9.44 -15.44
N SER A 150 -10.31 -10.26 -16.13
CA SER A 150 -11.61 -10.70 -15.60
C SER A 150 -11.42 -11.58 -14.36
N LYS A 151 -12.39 -11.60 -13.45
CA LYS A 151 -12.32 -12.46 -12.27
C LYS A 151 -12.19 -13.95 -12.63
N ALA A 152 -12.82 -14.36 -13.74
CA ALA A 152 -12.74 -15.72 -14.25
C ALA A 152 -11.30 -16.08 -14.69
N ASP A 153 -10.63 -15.15 -15.39
CA ASP A 153 -9.23 -15.35 -15.82
C ASP A 153 -8.27 -15.37 -14.64
N CYS A 154 -8.47 -14.51 -13.63
CA CYS A 154 -7.69 -14.55 -12.39
C CYS A 154 -7.85 -15.90 -11.65
N ASN A 155 -9.07 -16.42 -11.56
CA ASN A 155 -9.31 -17.74 -10.95
C ASN A 155 -8.65 -18.87 -11.74
N LYS A 156 -8.71 -18.80 -13.08
CA LYS A 156 -8.04 -19.77 -13.96
C LYS A 156 -6.52 -19.72 -13.81
N PHE A 157 -5.95 -18.51 -13.68
CA PHE A 157 -4.53 -18.34 -13.41
C PHE A 157 -4.12 -19.00 -12.09
N ILE A 158 -4.89 -18.80 -11.01
CA ILE A 158 -4.60 -19.42 -9.70
C ILE A 158 -4.57 -20.94 -9.83
N GLN A 159 -5.58 -21.55 -10.49
CA GLN A 159 -5.65 -23.00 -10.66
C GLN A 159 -4.44 -23.59 -11.41
N GLY A 160 -3.88 -22.85 -12.37
CA GLY A 160 -2.76 -23.30 -13.18
C GLY A 160 -1.37 -23.00 -12.60
N ASN A 161 -1.23 -21.95 -11.78
CA ASN A 161 0.07 -21.36 -11.46
C ASN A 161 0.36 -21.23 -9.95
N CYS A 162 -0.65 -21.39 -9.11
CA CYS A 162 -0.51 -21.24 -7.66
C CYS A 162 -0.56 -22.59 -6.95
N ARG A 163 0.41 -22.84 -6.07
CA ARG A 163 0.41 -24.05 -5.25
C ARG A 163 -0.50 -23.87 -4.04
N PRO A 164 -1.33 -24.87 -3.69
CA PRO A 164 -2.01 -24.86 -2.40
C PRO A 164 -0.96 -24.90 -1.29
N HIS A 165 -1.19 -24.12 -0.23
CA HIS A 165 -0.34 -24.15 0.95
C HIS A 165 -0.37 -25.58 1.51
N ALA A 166 0.73 -26.32 1.40
CA ALA A 166 0.88 -27.58 2.12
C ALA A 166 0.83 -27.22 3.61
N ARG A 167 -0.22 -27.69 4.29
CA ARG A 167 -0.34 -27.62 5.75
C ARG A 167 0.62 -28.60 6.41
#